data_AF-A0A432EU72-F1
#
_entry.id   AF-A0A432EU72-F1
#
_cell.length_a   1.000
_cell.length_b   1.000
_cell.length_c   1.000
_cell.angle_alpha   90.00
_cell.angle_beta   90.00
_cell.angle_gamma   90.00
#
_symmetry.space_group_name_H-M   'P 1'
#
loop_
_entity.id
_entity.type
_entity.pdbx_description
1 polymer ?
#
loop_
_entity_poly.entity_id
_entity_poly.type
_entity_poly.pdbx_seq_one_letter_code
_entity_poly.pdbx_strand_id
1 'polypeptide(L)' 'LAPTYDAPADHEALRILQICFPRREIIGIPCLPLIRQYGSLHCASLQIPDTIPVKLTLGNNISP' A
#
# COMPACT_ATOMS: atom_id res chain seq x y z
N LEU A 1 -1.66 3.61 -1.78
CA LEU A 1 -1.93 3.29 -0.36
C LEU A 1 -0.88 3.96 0.52
N ALA A 2 -1.26 4.47 1.68
CA ALA A 2 -0.37 5.09 2.65
C ALA A 2 -0.80 4.69 4.07
N PRO A 3 0.12 4.46 5.02
CA PRO A 3 -0.26 4.15 6.39
C PRO A 3 -0.77 5.40 7.12
N THR A 4 -1.76 5.22 7.99
CA THR A 4 -2.22 6.22 8.98
C THR A 4 -2.09 5.66 10.40
N TYR A 5 -1.83 6.55 11.36
CA TYR A 5 -1.50 6.18 12.74
C TYR A 5 -2.34 6.90 13.80
N ASP A 6 -3.48 7.48 13.41
CA ASP A 6 -4.33 8.30 14.29
C ASP A 6 -3.51 9.47 14.91
N ALA A 7 -2.62 10.01 14.09
CA ALA A 7 -1.72 11.10 14.46
C ALA A 7 -2.16 12.39 13.76
N PRO A 8 -2.03 13.57 14.40
CA PRO A 8 -2.36 14.85 13.77
C PRO A 8 -1.62 15.09 12.44
N ALA A 9 -0.45 14.47 12.26
CA ALA A 9 0.36 14.56 11.05
C ALA A 9 -0.17 13.72 9.88
N ASP A 10 -1.13 12.80 10.09
CA ASP A 10 -1.61 11.91 9.03
C ASP A 10 -2.20 12.68 7.85
N HIS A 11 -2.99 13.72 8.13
CA HIS A 11 -3.59 14.55 7.09
C HIS A 11 -2.53 15.23 6.22
N GLU A 12 -1.49 15.78 6.85
CA GLU A 12 -0.40 16.45 6.15
C GLU A 12 0.44 15.46 5.33
N ALA A 13 0.70 14.27 5.88
CA ALA A 13 1.39 13.20 5.17
C ALA A 13 0.63 12.77 3.90
N LEU A 14 -0.68 12.55 4.01
CA LEU A 14 -1.52 12.19 2.85
C LEU A 14 -1.54 13.31 1.79
N ARG A 15 -1.63 14.57 2.22
CA ARG A 15 -1.57 15.74 1.32
C ARG A 15 -0.26 15.82 0.55
N ILE A 16 0.88 15.63 1.24
CA ILE A 16 2.21 15.62 0.61
C ILE A 16 2.31 14.48 -0.40
N LEU A 17 1.87 13.28 -0.04
CA LEU A 17 1.89 12.12 -0.94
C LEU A 17 1.05 12.37 -2.19
N GLN A 18 -0.10 13.06 -2.07
CA GLN A 18 -0.94 13.40 -3.21
C GLN A 18 -0.25 14.36 -4.18
N ILE A 19 0.54 15.31 -3.67
CA ILE A 19 1.37 16.22 -4.48
C ILE A 19 2.49 15.44 -5.20
N CYS A 20 3.15 14.51 -4.50
CA CYS A 20 4.21 13.70 -5.09
C CYS A 20 3.70 12.73 -6.18
N PHE A 21 2.46 12.26 -6.07
CA PHE A 21 1.85 11.31 -6.99
C PHE A 21 0.52 11.82 -7.55
N PRO A 22 0.53 12.87 -8.39
CA PRO A 22 -0.69 13.59 -8.80
C PRO A 22 -1.64 12.75 -9.67
N ARG A 23 -1.14 11.67 -10.28
CA ARG A 23 -1.93 10.74 -11.12
C ARG A 23 -2.39 9.50 -10.36
N ARG A 24 -2.13 9.41 -9.06
CA ARG A 24 -2.50 8.26 -8.22
C ARG A 24 -3.40 8.73 -7.10
N GLU A 25 -4.37 7.90 -6.75
CA GLU A 25 -5.19 8.09 -5.57
C GLU A 25 -4.41 7.64 -4.32
N ILE A 26 -4.37 8.52 -3.31
CA ILE A 26 -3.76 8.22 -2.02
C ILE A 26 -4.84 7.78 -1.03
N ILE A 27 -4.91 6.47 -0.79
CA ILE A 27 -5.82 5.86 0.20
C ILE A 27 -5.06 5.62 1.50
N GLY A 28 -5.52 6.23 2.59
CA GLY A 28 -5.01 6.03 3.95
C GLY A 28 -5.50 4.71 4.55
N ILE A 29 -4.59 3.91 5.08
CA ILE A 29 -4.86 2.60 5.68
C ILE A 29 -4.48 2.64 7.17
N PRO A 30 -5.41 2.37 8.11
CA PRO A 30 -5.11 2.34 9.53
C PRO A 30 -4.08 1.25 9.87
N CYS A 31 -2.88 1.67 10.27
CA CYS A 31 -1.75 0.77 10.52
C CYS A 31 -1.32 0.70 12.00
N LEU A 32 -2.18 1.17 12.93
CA LEU A 32 -1.93 1.05 14.38
C LEU A 32 -1.49 -0.36 14.82
N PRO A 33 -2.14 -1.45 14.37
CA PRO A 33 -1.72 -2.79 14.76
C PRO A 33 -0.31 -3.14 14.27
N LEU A 34 0.06 -2.69 13.07
CA LEU A 34 1.36 -2.99 12.46
C LEU A 34 2.49 -2.26 13.17
N ILE A 35 2.32 -0.96 13.47
CA ILE A 35 3.37 -0.17 14.15
C ILE A 35 3.64 -0.66 15.57
N ARG A 36 2.60 -1.18 16.26
CA ARG A 36 2.76 -1.84 17.58
C ARG A 36 3.58 -3.14 17.51
N GLN A 37 3.65 -3.75 16.34
CA GLN A 37 4.47 -4.93 16.05
C GLN A 37 5.76 -4.57 15.30
N TYR A 38 6.20 -3.30 15.40
CA TYR A 38 7.42 -2.79 14.77
C TYR A 38 7.42 -2.84 13.24
N GLY A 39 6.22 -2.90 12.62
CA GLY A 39 6.02 -2.97 11.18
C GLY A 39 5.23 -1.78 10.62
N SER A 40 5.03 -1.81 9.31
CA SER A 40 4.17 -0.87 8.59
C SER A 40 3.55 -1.55 7.37
N LEU A 41 2.70 -0.84 6.64
CA LEU A 41 2.04 -1.32 5.43
C LEU A 41 3.03 -1.88 4.40
N HIS A 42 4.16 -1.20 4.19
CA HIS A 42 5.18 -1.66 3.25
C HIS A 42 5.76 -3.02 3.65
N CYS A 43 6.02 -3.22 4.94
CA CYS A 43 6.61 -4.45 5.49
C CYS A 43 5.71 -5.68 5.31
N ALA A 44 4.40 -5.47 5.19
CA ALA A 44 3.41 -6.54 5.02
C ALA A 44 3.04 -6.81 3.55
N SER A 45 3.69 -6.14 2.60
CA SER A 45 3.35 -6.20 1.19
C SER A 45 4.53 -6.68 0.34
N LEU A 46 4.22 -7.40 -0.73
CA LEU A 46 5.17 -7.70 -1.80
C LEU A 46 4.50 -7.34 -3.13
N GLN A 47 5.11 -6.43 -3.88
CA GLN A 47 4.64 -6.10 -5.23
C GLN A 47 5.31 -7.03 -6.23
N ILE A 48 4.50 -7.64 -7.08
CA ILE A 48 4.98 -8.46 -8.20
C ILE A 48 4.77 -7.63 -9.48
N PRO A 49 5.85 -7.25 -10.18
CA PRO A 49 5.75 -6.59 -11.47
C PRO A 49 5.06 -7.49 -12.51
N ASP A 50 4.23 -6.88 -13.36
CA ASP A 50 3.48 -7.58 -14.41
C ASP A 50 4.37 -8.27 -15.46
N THR A 51 5.61 -7.81 -15.61
CA THR A 51 6.60 -8.45 -16.51
C THR A 51 7.07 -9.82 -16.02
N ILE A 52 6.78 -10.19 -14.77
CA ILE A 52 7.15 -11.47 -14.20
C ILE A 52 5.94 -12.42 -14.29
N PRO A 53 6.03 -13.51 -15.07
CA PRO A 53 4.95 -14.48 -15.15
C PRO A 53 4.82 -15.22 -13.82
N VAL A 54 3.87 -14.82 -12.99
CA VAL A 54 3.51 -15.55 -11.77
C VAL A 54 2.41 -16.53 -12.12
N LYS A 55 2.74 -17.82 -12.11
CA LYS A 55 1.74 -18.88 -12.14
C LYS A 55 1.02 -18.87 -10.78
N LEU A 56 -0.10 -18.17 -10.71
CA LEU A 56 -1.04 -18.32 -9.62
C LEU A 56 -1.67 -19.71 -9.75
N THR A 57 -1.16 -20.70 -9.03
CA THR A 57 -1.69 -22.08 -9.02
C THR A 57 -3.01 -22.18 -8.23
N LEU A 58 -3.82 -21.13 -8.25
CA LEU A 58 -5.16 -21.12 -7.68
C LEU A 58 -6.11 -20.76 -8.81
N GLY A 59 -6.99 -21.71 -9.13
CA GLY A 59 -7.87 -21.70 -10.30
C GLY A 59 -8.60 -20.38 -10.47
N ASN A 60 -8.15 -19.60 -11.45
CA ASN A 60 -8.96 -19.18 -12.59
C ASN A 60 -8.01 -18.54 -13.61
N ASN A 61 -7.99 -19.12 -14.81
CA ASN A 61 -7.20 -18.63 -15.93
C ASN A 61 -7.68 -17.23 -16.30
N ILE A 62 -6.82 -16.24 -16.08
CA ILE A 62 -6.93 -14.96 -16.77
C ILE A 62 -5.60 -14.78 -17.49
N SER A 63 -5.69 -14.83 -18.81
CA SER A 63 -4.58 -14.69 -19.75
C SER A 63 -5.10 -14.01 -21.00
N PRO A 64 -4.23 -13.35 -21.76
CA PRO A 64 -3.34 -12.25 -21.39
C PRO A 64 -4.05 -10.88 -21.41
#